data_AF-J3D6P3-F1
#
_entry.id   AF-J3D6P3-F1
#
_cell.length_a   1.000
_cell.length_b   1.000
_cell.length_c   1.000
_cell.angle_alpha   90.00
_cell.angle_beta   90.00
_cell.angle_gamma   90.00
#
_symmetry.space_group_name_H-M   'P 1'
#
loop_
_entity.id
_entity.type
_entity.pdbx_description
1 polymer ?
#
loop_
_entity_poly.entity_id
_entity_poly.type
_entity_poly.pdbx_seq_one_letter_code
_entity_poly.pdbx_strand_id
1 'polypeptide(L)'
;MHKTEYIMASLQISQGIFHLSATRALSLNDLTLNSGESWAFVGANGSGKSSLARALSGELLPGKGSVQQNFQRRTRLSLEQLQQLVSDEWERNNTDMLSEGEDDTGRTAAQIIQDEVKDETRCQALAQQFGITYLLDRRFKYLSTGETRKTLLCQALMAQPDLLILDEPFDGLDVASRASLANTLNDLHRNGYSVVLVLNRFDDIPDFVEKVGVLAECTLTHVGERRAVLAEALVAQLAHSEQLAGMALPEADQPDQLPQLAEDAPRVTLRNGVVSYNDKAVINGLSWQVNPGEHWQITGPNGAGKSTLLSLVTGDHPQGYSNDLTLFGIRRGSGETIWDIKQHIGYVSSSLHLDYRVSCNVRTVVLSGFFDSIGLYQAVSDRQKALARQWLALLGMDNQLADAPFHSLSWGQQRLVLIARALVKHPTLLILDEPLQGLDPINRQLVRRFVDVLIGEGRTQLLFVSHHAEDAPQCITHRLSFVAQEQGYGFLQETLR
;
A
#
# COMPACT_ATOMS: atom_id res chain seq x y z
N MET A 1 0.38 -26.27 -50.28
CA MET A 1 0.78 -25.02 -49.61
C MET A 1 0.21 -25.05 -48.20
N HIS A 2 0.97 -25.58 -47.24
CA HIS A 2 0.62 -25.46 -45.83
C HIS A 2 0.92 -24.03 -45.41
N LYS A 3 -0.12 -23.27 -45.04
CA LYS A 3 0.05 -22.09 -44.19
C LYS A 3 0.47 -22.62 -42.82
N THR A 4 1.76 -22.53 -42.53
CA THR A 4 2.26 -22.66 -41.15
C THR A 4 1.71 -21.44 -40.40
N GLU A 5 0.63 -21.63 -39.65
CA GLU A 5 0.26 -20.68 -38.59
C GLU A 5 1.45 -20.63 -37.63
N TYR A 6 2.18 -19.51 -37.62
CA TYR A 6 3.13 -19.22 -36.55
C TYR A 6 2.33 -19.12 -35.26
N ILE A 7 2.32 -20.18 -34.46
CA ILE A 7 1.78 -20.15 -33.10
C ILE A 7 2.68 -19.19 -32.33
N MET A 8 2.22 -17.96 -32.10
CA MET A 8 2.92 -17.03 -31.22
C MET A 8 3.00 -17.65 -29.83
N ALA A 9 4.19 -17.65 -29.23
CA ALA A 9 4.36 -18.16 -27.88
C ALA A 9 3.47 -17.36 -26.92
N SER A 10 2.83 -18.04 -25.98
CA SER A 10 1.96 -17.41 -25.00
C SER A 10 2.13 -18.07 -23.64
N LEU A 11 1.73 -17.36 -22.60
CA LEU A 11 1.58 -17.85 -21.23
C LEU A 11 0.16 -17.48 -20.80
N GLN A 12 -0.66 -18.50 -20.61
CA GLN A 12 -2.04 -18.38 -20.19
C GLN A 12 -2.21 -19.01 -18.81
N ILE A 13 -2.73 -18.22 -17.88
CA ILE A 13 -3.14 -18.65 -16.54
C ILE A 13 -4.66 -18.51 -16.47
N SER A 14 -5.35 -19.61 -16.16
CA SER A 14 -6.79 -19.61 -15.93
C SER A 14 -7.11 -20.20 -14.56
N GLN A 15 -7.82 -19.42 -13.75
CA GLN A 15 -8.24 -19.68 -12.38
C GLN A 15 -7.07 -20.12 -11.48
N GLY A 16 -5.91 -19.51 -11.68
CA GLY A 16 -4.67 -19.84 -11.00
C GLY A 16 -4.69 -19.40 -9.53
N ILE A 17 -4.49 -20.35 -8.62
CA ILE A 17 -4.28 -20.07 -7.20
C ILE A 17 -2.93 -20.63 -6.79
N PHE A 18 -2.02 -19.74 -6.36
CA PHE A 18 -0.65 -20.10 -5.98
C PHE A 18 -0.48 -19.88 -4.49
N HIS A 19 -0.22 -20.95 -3.75
CA HIS A 19 -0.08 -20.87 -2.29
C HIS A 19 1.27 -20.25 -1.92
N LEU A 20 1.22 -19.19 -1.10
CA LEU A 20 2.40 -18.49 -0.57
C LEU A 20 2.71 -18.95 0.86
N SER A 21 1.66 -19.23 1.63
CA SER A 21 1.72 -19.79 2.99
C SER A 21 0.44 -20.57 3.29
N ALA A 22 0.29 -21.06 4.52
CA ALA A 22 -0.92 -21.73 4.98
C ALA A 22 -2.19 -20.85 4.88
N THR A 23 -2.05 -19.53 5.00
CA THR A 23 -3.16 -18.57 5.04
C THR A 23 -3.20 -17.61 3.86
N ARG A 24 -2.16 -17.61 3.00
CA ARG A 24 -2.00 -16.62 1.94
C ARG A 24 -1.80 -17.28 0.59
N ALA A 25 -2.53 -16.81 -0.42
CA ALA A 25 -2.41 -17.29 -1.79
C ALA A 25 -2.50 -16.12 -2.79
N LEU A 26 -1.76 -16.22 -3.89
CA LEU A 26 -1.89 -15.36 -5.06
C LEU A 26 -3.01 -15.90 -5.95
N SER A 27 -3.99 -15.06 -6.29
CA SER A 27 -5.11 -15.40 -7.17
C SER A 27 -5.02 -14.65 -8.49
N LEU A 28 -4.96 -15.41 -9.59
CA LEU A 28 -4.91 -14.93 -10.98
C LEU A 28 -6.10 -15.55 -11.73
N ASN A 29 -7.17 -14.77 -11.92
CA ASN A 29 -8.40 -15.28 -12.54
C ASN A 29 -8.18 -15.65 -14.00
N ASP A 30 -7.78 -14.69 -14.84
CA ASP A 30 -7.41 -14.93 -16.22
C ASP A 30 -6.31 -13.95 -16.61
N LEU A 31 -5.18 -14.48 -17.09
CA LEU A 31 -4.06 -13.69 -17.57
C LEU A 31 -3.44 -14.39 -18.78
N THR A 32 -3.31 -13.66 -19.88
CA THR A 32 -2.66 -14.13 -21.10
C THR A 32 -1.59 -13.15 -21.50
N LEU A 33 -0.34 -13.60 -21.49
CA LEU A 33 0.82 -12.88 -22.03
C LEU A 33 1.16 -13.47 -23.39
N ASN A 34 1.22 -12.67 -24.44
CA ASN A 34 1.69 -13.12 -25.76
C ASN A 34 3.11 -12.63 -26.04
N SER A 35 3.82 -13.39 -26.87
CA SER A 35 5.14 -13.02 -27.35
C SER A 35 5.10 -11.66 -28.07
N GLY A 36 6.10 -10.83 -27.80
CA GLY A 36 6.22 -9.48 -28.34
C GLY A 36 5.42 -8.42 -27.60
N GLU A 37 4.61 -8.77 -26.59
CA GLU A 37 3.89 -7.79 -25.78
C GLU A 37 4.78 -7.18 -24.69
N SER A 38 4.45 -5.95 -24.30
CA SER A 38 5.03 -5.24 -23.15
C SER A 38 3.99 -5.07 -22.05
N TRP A 39 4.33 -5.54 -20.85
CA TRP A 39 3.44 -5.58 -19.69
C TRP A 39 4.02 -4.85 -18.49
N ALA A 40 3.19 -4.15 -17.74
CA ALA A 40 3.51 -3.70 -16.38
C ALA A 40 2.47 -4.20 -15.38
N PHE A 41 2.91 -4.74 -14.25
CA PHE A 41 2.08 -5.09 -13.12
C PHE A 41 2.38 -4.16 -11.96
N VAL A 42 1.38 -3.42 -11.50
CA VAL A 42 1.53 -2.39 -10.48
C VAL A 42 0.75 -2.76 -9.23
N GLY A 43 1.30 -2.47 -8.06
CA GLY A 43 0.59 -2.65 -6.79
C GLY A 43 1.43 -2.18 -5.60
N ALA A 44 0.76 -1.94 -4.47
CA ALA A 44 1.43 -1.51 -3.24
C ALA A 44 2.40 -2.58 -2.68
N ASN A 45 3.24 -2.18 -1.73
CA ASN A 45 4.10 -3.13 -1.01
C ASN A 45 3.25 -4.21 -0.34
N GLY A 46 3.65 -5.47 -0.51
CA GLY A 46 2.89 -6.61 -0.03
C GLY A 46 1.64 -6.96 -0.84
N SER A 47 1.40 -6.37 -2.03
CA SER A 47 0.23 -6.75 -2.86
C SER A 47 0.39 -8.08 -3.61
N GLY A 48 1.53 -8.77 -3.49
CA GLY A 48 1.79 -10.05 -4.16
C GLY A 48 2.58 -9.94 -5.49
N LYS A 49 3.13 -8.76 -5.79
CA LYS A 49 3.99 -8.48 -6.95
C LYS A 49 5.12 -9.49 -7.18
N SER A 50 5.98 -9.71 -6.19
CA SER A 50 7.09 -10.66 -6.33
C SER A 50 6.58 -12.11 -6.46
N SER A 51 5.44 -12.43 -5.85
CA SER A 51 4.77 -13.72 -6.02
C SER A 51 4.24 -13.91 -7.45
N LEU A 52 3.71 -12.85 -8.06
CA LEU A 52 3.33 -12.85 -9.47
C LEU A 52 4.55 -13.06 -10.36
N ALA A 53 5.65 -12.34 -10.12
CA ALA A 53 6.88 -12.51 -10.89
C ALA A 53 7.36 -13.99 -10.86
N ARG A 54 7.30 -14.63 -9.69
CA ARG A 54 7.60 -16.06 -9.51
C ARG A 54 6.63 -16.99 -10.23
N ALA A 55 5.34 -16.67 -10.21
CA ALA A 55 4.33 -17.45 -10.94
C ALA A 55 4.55 -17.38 -12.45
N LEU A 56 4.88 -16.18 -12.97
CA LEU A 56 5.18 -15.96 -14.39
C LEU A 56 6.48 -16.62 -14.84
N SER A 57 7.52 -16.63 -13.99
CA SER A 57 8.79 -17.31 -14.28
C SER A 57 8.70 -18.83 -14.17
N GLY A 58 7.71 -19.34 -13.43
CA GLY A 58 7.53 -20.76 -13.14
C GLY A 58 8.21 -21.24 -11.87
N GLU A 59 8.81 -20.34 -11.08
CA GLU A 59 9.34 -20.61 -9.74
C GLU A 59 8.24 -20.90 -8.71
N LEU A 60 7.00 -20.48 -9.00
CA LEU A 60 5.83 -20.74 -8.17
C LEU A 60 4.79 -21.52 -8.97
N LEU A 61 4.49 -22.74 -8.51
CA LEU A 61 3.55 -23.64 -9.17
C LEU A 61 2.10 -23.39 -8.70
N PRO A 62 1.10 -23.54 -9.58
CA PRO A 62 -0.30 -23.39 -9.21
C PRO A 62 -0.73 -24.55 -8.30
N GLY A 63 -1.38 -24.22 -7.18
CA GLY A 63 -2.10 -25.21 -6.36
C GLY A 63 -3.48 -25.55 -6.92
N LYS A 64 -4.12 -24.59 -7.61
CA LYS A 64 -5.36 -24.79 -8.40
C LYS A 64 -5.29 -23.98 -9.70
N GLY A 65 -6.15 -24.35 -10.65
CA GLY A 65 -6.20 -23.73 -11.98
C GLY A 65 -5.28 -24.42 -12.98
N SER A 66 -5.10 -23.80 -14.14
CA SER A 66 -4.21 -24.29 -15.19
C SER A 66 -3.27 -23.19 -15.67
N VAL A 67 -2.03 -23.58 -15.94
CA VAL A 67 -1.02 -22.73 -16.57
C VAL A 67 -0.58 -23.43 -17.85
N GLN A 68 -0.87 -22.82 -18.99
CA GLN A 68 -0.42 -23.28 -20.31
C GLN A 68 0.60 -22.27 -20.82
N GLN A 69 1.76 -22.75 -21.28
CA GLN A 69 2.82 -21.85 -21.73
C GLN A 69 3.68 -22.49 -22.83
N ASN A 70 4.11 -21.67 -23.78
CA ASN A 70 4.95 -22.07 -24.92
C ASN A 70 6.25 -21.25 -25.03
N PHE A 71 6.62 -20.47 -24.01
CA PHE A 71 7.88 -19.73 -23.99
C PHE A 71 9.04 -20.70 -23.73
N GLN A 72 10.11 -20.67 -24.54
CA GLN A 72 11.22 -21.61 -24.38
C GLN A 72 12.14 -21.17 -23.24
N ARG A 73 12.37 -19.86 -23.11
CA ARG A 73 13.28 -19.28 -22.11
C ARG A 73 12.61 -18.12 -21.40
N ARG A 74 12.26 -18.33 -20.14
CA ARG A 74 11.73 -17.29 -19.24
C ARG A 74 12.82 -16.93 -18.23
N THR A 75 13.19 -15.67 -18.17
CA THR A 75 14.22 -15.19 -17.23
C THR A 75 13.61 -14.14 -16.32
N ARG A 76 13.70 -14.35 -15.02
CA ARG A 76 13.33 -13.36 -14.00
C ARG A 76 14.58 -12.72 -13.42
N LEU A 77 14.55 -11.41 -13.29
CA LEU A 77 15.54 -10.63 -12.56
C LEU A 77 14.83 -9.93 -11.40
N SER A 78 15.21 -10.21 -10.15
CA SER A 78 14.65 -9.51 -8.97
C SER A 78 15.69 -8.75 -8.16
N LEU A 79 15.24 -7.71 -7.46
CA LEU A 79 16.05 -6.94 -6.52
C LEU A 79 16.62 -7.79 -5.37
N GLU A 80 15.88 -8.79 -4.90
CA GLU A 80 16.35 -9.71 -3.87
C GLU A 80 17.52 -10.57 -4.36
N GLN A 81 17.44 -11.12 -5.59
CA GLN A 81 18.56 -11.87 -6.19
C GLN A 81 19.80 -11.00 -6.34
N LEU A 82 19.59 -9.73 -6.67
CA LEU A 82 20.57 -8.66 -6.72
C LEU A 82 21.28 -8.44 -5.38
N GLN A 83 20.53 -8.27 -4.30
CA GLN A 83 21.07 -8.10 -2.95
C GLN A 83 21.78 -9.36 -2.47
N GLN A 84 21.25 -10.55 -2.80
CA GLN A 84 21.87 -11.83 -2.49
C GLN A 84 23.24 -11.95 -3.18
N LEU A 85 23.34 -11.66 -4.48
CA LEU A 85 24.60 -11.69 -5.22
C LEU A 85 25.62 -10.70 -4.66
N VAL A 86 25.19 -9.49 -4.27
CA VAL A 86 26.07 -8.53 -3.61
C VAL A 86 26.50 -9.05 -2.24
N SER A 87 25.58 -9.58 -1.43
CA SER A 87 25.87 -10.10 -0.08
C SER A 87 26.81 -11.30 -0.12
N ASP A 88 26.56 -12.27 -1.00
CA ASP A 88 27.42 -13.43 -1.22
C ASP A 88 28.83 -13.00 -1.63
N GLU A 89 28.95 -11.95 -2.44
CA GLU A 89 30.22 -11.37 -2.85
C GLU A 89 30.92 -10.64 -1.70
N TRP A 90 30.18 -9.96 -0.82
CA TRP A 90 30.73 -9.37 0.40
C TRP A 90 31.20 -10.44 1.39
N GLU A 91 30.42 -11.49 1.63
CA GLU A 91 30.77 -12.59 2.54
C GLU A 91 32.00 -13.37 2.07
N ARG A 92 32.11 -13.68 0.77
CA ARG A 92 33.30 -14.33 0.20
C ARG A 92 34.59 -13.53 0.38
N ASN A 93 34.47 -12.20 0.42
CA ASN A 93 35.61 -11.29 0.59
C ASN A 93 35.94 -11.00 2.05
N ASN A 94 35.07 -11.40 3.01
CA ASN A 94 35.24 -11.16 4.45
C ASN A 94 35.80 -12.38 5.21
N THR A 95 36.35 -13.37 4.50
CA THR A 95 37.10 -14.45 5.15
C THR A 95 38.48 -13.96 5.56
N ASP A 96 38.79 -14.03 6.86
CA ASP A 96 40.07 -13.69 7.52
C ASP A 96 41.32 -14.47 7.03
N MET A 97 41.26 -15.08 5.84
CA MET A 97 42.37 -15.83 5.21
C MET A 97 42.91 -15.11 3.97
N LEU A 98 43.08 -13.78 4.02
CA LEU A 98 43.77 -13.05 2.97
C LEU A 98 45.27 -13.04 3.26
N SER A 99 46.06 -13.50 2.29
CA SER A 99 47.52 -13.48 2.36
C SER A 99 48.05 -12.06 2.12
N GLU A 100 49.22 -11.70 2.67
CA GLU A 100 49.87 -10.42 2.33
C GLU A 100 50.10 -10.30 0.80
N GLY A 101 49.34 -9.42 0.14
CA GLY A 101 49.44 -9.16 -1.31
C GLY A 101 48.22 -9.54 -2.17
N GLU A 102 47.15 -10.09 -1.60
CA GLU A 102 45.88 -10.31 -2.31
C GLU A 102 44.96 -9.08 -2.19
N ASP A 103 45.13 -8.10 -3.07
CA ASP A 103 44.46 -6.79 -2.91
C ASP A 103 42.98 -6.76 -3.33
N ASP A 104 42.45 -7.73 -4.09
CA ASP A 104 41.02 -7.72 -4.45
C ASP A 104 40.49 -9.03 -5.07
N THR A 105 39.83 -9.88 -4.27
CA THR A 105 39.28 -11.20 -4.66
C THR A 105 37.90 -11.16 -5.32
N GLY A 106 37.35 -9.98 -5.61
CA GLY A 106 35.99 -9.86 -6.12
C GLY A 106 35.80 -10.32 -7.58
N ARG A 107 34.59 -10.79 -7.92
CA ARG A 107 34.20 -11.07 -9.31
C ARG A 107 34.12 -9.78 -10.13
N THR A 108 34.62 -9.81 -11.36
CA THR A 108 34.44 -8.70 -12.31
C THR A 108 33.02 -8.69 -12.88
N ALA A 109 32.57 -7.55 -13.43
CA ALA A 109 31.30 -7.46 -14.11
C ALA A 109 31.19 -8.49 -15.27
N ALA A 110 32.27 -8.72 -16.03
CA ALA A 110 32.31 -9.74 -17.08
C ALA A 110 32.11 -11.16 -16.54
N GLN A 111 32.66 -11.46 -15.36
CA GLN A 111 32.48 -12.76 -14.70
C GLN A 111 31.06 -12.95 -14.18
N ILE A 112 30.41 -11.88 -13.72
CA ILE A 112 28.99 -11.89 -13.31
C ILE A 112 28.08 -12.08 -14.51
N ILE A 113 28.27 -11.29 -15.58
CA ILE A 113 27.47 -11.41 -16.82
C ILE A 113 27.51 -12.82 -17.36
N GLN A 114 28.70 -13.43 -17.35
CA GLN A 114 28.90 -14.76 -17.91
C GLN A 114 28.71 -15.88 -16.87
N ASP A 115 28.07 -15.65 -15.73
CA ASP A 115 28.02 -16.65 -14.65
C ASP A 115 27.43 -17.99 -15.13
N GLU A 116 26.24 -17.95 -15.71
CA GLU A 116 25.51 -19.12 -16.20
C GLU A 116 25.86 -19.48 -17.65
N VAL A 117 26.07 -18.47 -18.51
CA VAL A 117 26.32 -18.65 -19.94
C VAL A 117 27.67 -18.03 -20.30
N LYS A 118 28.62 -18.87 -20.72
CA LYS A 118 29.99 -18.45 -21.09
C LYS A 118 30.03 -18.15 -22.59
N ASP A 119 29.97 -16.86 -22.95
CA ASP A 119 30.14 -16.38 -24.33
C ASP A 119 30.71 -14.96 -24.30
N GLU A 120 32.01 -14.86 -24.57
CA GLU A 120 32.73 -13.58 -24.50
C GLU A 120 32.26 -12.60 -25.57
N THR A 121 31.96 -13.09 -26.78
CA THR A 121 31.53 -12.25 -27.90
C THR A 121 30.17 -11.61 -27.62
N ARG A 122 29.24 -12.41 -27.06
CA ARG A 122 27.92 -11.92 -26.65
C ARG A 122 28.02 -10.99 -25.45
N CYS A 123 28.85 -11.33 -24.46
CA CYS A 123 29.10 -10.47 -23.29
C CYS A 123 29.57 -9.07 -23.73
N GLN A 124 30.55 -9.00 -24.64
CA GLN A 124 31.05 -7.74 -25.18
C GLN A 124 29.97 -6.98 -25.96
N ALA A 125 29.19 -7.67 -26.81
CA ALA A 125 28.11 -7.06 -27.58
C ALA A 125 27.02 -6.44 -26.68
N LEU A 126 26.59 -7.17 -25.64
CA LEU A 126 25.64 -6.66 -24.64
C LEU A 126 26.28 -5.51 -23.85
N ALA A 127 27.52 -5.64 -23.39
CA ALA A 127 28.18 -4.55 -22.67
C ALA A 127 28.28 -3.27 -23.51
N GLN A 128 28.53 -3.38 -24.82
CA GLN A 128 28.52 -2.26 -25.75
C GLN A 128 27.12 -1.66 -25.91
N GLN A 129 26.09 -2.50 -26.11
CA GLN A 129 24.70 -2.05 -26.23
C GLN A 129 24.23 -1.26 -25.01
N PHE A 130 24.65 -1.68 -23.81
CA PHE A 130 24.27 -1.04 -22.55
C PHE A 130 25.21 0.10 -22.12
N GLY A 131 26.29 0.35 -22.89
CA GLY A 131 27.28 1.39 -22.60
C GLY A 131 28.14 1.08 -21.37
N ILE A 132 28.33 -0.19 -21.01
CA ILE A 132 29.06 -0.65 -19.81
C ILE A 132 30.36 -1.38 -20.15
N THR A 133 30.89 -1.27 -21.36
CA THR A 133 32.14 -1.94 -21.76
C THR A 133 33.31 -1.61 -20.83
N TYR A 134 33.40 -0.37 -20.34
CA TYR A 134 34.44 0.07 -19.39
C TYR A 134 34.32 -0.59 -18.00
N LEU A 135 33.21 -1.25 -17.70
CA LEU A 135 32.95 -1.92 -16.43
C LEU A 135 33.31 -3.40 -16.44
N LEU A 136 33.55 -4.00 -17.60
CA LEU A 136 33.76 -5.45 -17.73
C LEU A 136 34.88 -5.97 -16.84
N ASP A 137 35.96 -5.21 -16.69
CA ASP A 137 37.11 -5.55 -15.85
C ASP A 137 36.97 -5.04 -14.41
N ARG A 138 36.00 -4.16 -14.14
CA ARG A 138 35.77 -3.59 -12.81
C ARG A 138 35.07 -4.61 -11.92
N ARG A 139 35.39 -4.61 -10.62
CA ARG A 139 34.70 -5.47 -9.66
C ARG A 139 33.25 -5.08 -9.49
N PHE A 140 32.40 -6.09 -9.39
CA PHE A 140 30.96 -5.92 -9.22
C PHE A 140 30.59 -5.12 -7.96
N LYS A 141 31.29 -5.35 -6.84
CA LYS A 141 31.06 -4.64 -5.57
C LYS A 141 31.29 -3.12 -5.62
N TYR A 142 32.01 -2.62 -6.63
CA TYR A 142 32.30 -1.19 -6.78
C TYR A 142 31.40 -0.49 -7.81
N LEU A 143 30.48 -1.22 -8.43
CA LEU A 143 29.54 -0.65 -9.38
C LEU A 143 28.49 0.19 -8.62
N SER A 144 28.12 1.32 -9.20
CA SER A 144 26.95 2.08 -8.73
C SER A 144 25.67 1.27 -8.94
N THR A 145 24.58 1.63 -8.26
CA THR A 145 23.29 0.92 -8.38
C THR A 145 22.82 0.81 -9.84
N GLY A 146 22.94 1.88 -10.63
CA GLY A 146 22.58 1.88 -12.04
C GLY A 146 23.47 0.98 -12.90
N GLU A 147 24.78 0.97 -12.65
CA GLU A 147 25.74 0.10 -13.32
C GLU A 147 25.52 -1.39 -12.99
N THR A 148 25.20 -1.67 -11.72
CA THR A 148 24.82 -3.00 -11.25
C THR A 148 23.56 -3.51 -11.96
N ARG A 149 22.52 -2.66 -12.09
CA ARG A 149 21.30 -3.01 -12.84
C ARG A 149 21.59 -3.36 -14.30
N LYS A 150 22.43 -2.57 -14.98
CA LYS A 150 22.82 -2.84 -16.38
C LYS A 150 23.62 -4.13 -16.52
N THR A 151 24.58 -4.35 -15.63
CA THR A 151 25.40 -5.58 -15.60
C THR A 151 24.53 -6.83 -15.50
N LEU A 152 23.53 -6.81 -14.63
CA LEU A 152 22.67 -7.97 -14.44
C LEU A 152 21.59 -8.11 -15.51
N LEU A 153 21.15 -7.00 -16.11
CA LEU A 153 20.32 -7.07 -17.30
C LEU A 153 21.09 -7.73 -18.45
N CYS A 154 22.39 -7.42 -18.62
CA CYS A 154 23.26 -8.15 -19.53
C CYS A 154 23.35 -9.64 -19.17
N GLN A 155 23.55 -9.98 -17.89
CA GLN A 155 23.56 -11.37 -17.41
C GLN A 155 22.27 -12.11 -17.81
N ALA A 156 21.10 -11.53 -17.53
CA ALA A 156 19.80 -12.11 -17.87
C ALA A 156 19.63 -12.31 -19.39
N LEU A 157 20.15 -11.38 -20.20
CA LEU A 157 20.08 -11.45 -21.66
C LEU A 157 21.07 -12.43 -22.29
N MET A 158 22.05 -12.95 -21.54
CA MET A 158 22.98 -13.96 -22.05
C MET A 158 22.24 -15.24 -22.50
N ALA A 159 21.19 -15.63 -21.78
CA ALA A 159 20.39 -16.81 -22.10
C ALA A 159 19.45 -16.64 -23.32
N GLN A 160 19.34 -15.44 -23.89
CA GLN A 160 18.36 -15.09 -24.93
C GLN A 160 16.92 -15.41 -24.50
N PRO A 161 16.39 -14.74 -23.45
CA PRO A 161 15.02 -15.00 -23.02
C PRO A 161 14.01 -14.58 -24.08
N ASP A 162 12.95 -15.38 -24.24
CA ASP A 162 11.78 -15.02 -25.04
C ASP A 162 10.79 -14.16 -24.21
N LEU A 163 10.87 -14.30 -22.88
CA LEU A 163 10.13 -13.53 -21.88
C LEU A 163 11.07 -13.09 -20.77
N LEU A 164 11.26 -11.77 -20.65
CA LEU A 164 12.06 -11.14 -19.61
C LEU A 164 11.13 -10.53 -18.55
N ILE A 165 11.24 -11.02 -17.31
CA ILE A 165 10.45 -10.55 -16.17
C ILE A 165 11.37 -9.76 -15.23
N LEU A 166 11.07 -8.49 -15.02
CA LEU A 166 11.87 -7.60 -14.18
C LEU A 166 11.05 -7.22 -12.95
N ASP A 167 11.51 -7.65 -11.78
CA ASP A 167 10.87 -7.43 -10.49
C ASP A 167 11.50 -6.22 -9.78
N GLU A 168 10.75 -5.12 -9.77
CA GLU A 168 11.12 -3.81 -9.20
C GLU A 168 12.42 -3.21 -9.80
N PRO A 169 12.54 -3.11 -11.15
CA PRO A 169 13.79 -2.72 -11.81
C PRO A 169 14.27 -1.29 -11.47
N PHE A 170 13.33 -0.38 -11.16
CA PHE A 170 13.62 1.03 -10.90
C PHE A 170 13.90 1.37 -9.44
N ASP A 171 13.71 0.41 -8.53
CA ASP A 171 13.84 0.68 -7.11
C ASP A 171 15.29 1.01 -6.73
N GLY A 172 15.46 1.97 -5.81
CA GLY A 172 16.78 2.48 -5.41
C GLY A 172 17.55 3.29 -6.48
N LEU A 173 16.97 3.55 -7.66
CA LEU A 173 17.58 4.40 -8.69
C LEU A 173 17.14 5.87 -8.58
N ASP A 174 18.06 6.78 -8.89
CA ASP A 174 17.77 8.20 -9.10
C ASP A 174 16.99 8.45 -10.41
N VAL A 175 16.48 9.67 -10.59
CA VAL A 175 15.63 10.05 -11.74
C VAL A 175 16.33 9.84 -13.09
N ALA A 176 17.62 10.18 -13.21
CA ALA A 176 18.36 10.04 -14.46
C ALA A 176 18.65 8.56 -14.78
N SER A 177 19.02 7.78 -13.76
CA SER A 177 19.24 6.34 -13.87
C SER A 177 17.96 5.59 -14.24
N ARG A 178 16.81 5.98 -13.69
CA ARG A 178 15.49 5.44 -14.07
C ARG A 178 15.18 5.69 -15.54
N ALA A 179 15.35 6.93 -16.00
CA ALA A 179 15.12 7.29 -17.40
C ALA A 179 16.06 6.52 -18.34
N SER A 180 17.35 6.39 -17.97
CA SER A 180 18.31 5.58 -18.74
C SER A 180 17.86 4.12 -18.84
N LEU A 181 17.44 3.50 -17.74
CA LEU A 181 16.99 2.11 -17.73
C LEU A 181 15.70 1.93 -18.54
N ALA A 182 14.73 2.85 -18.40
CA ALA A 182 13.49 2.81 -19.17
C ALA A 182 13.73 2.86 -20.68
N ASN A 183 14.65 3.72 -21.14
CA ASN A 183 15.05 3.77 -22.56
C ASN A 183 15.69 2.46 -23.01
N THR A 184 16.57 1.88 -22.20
CA THR A 184 17.19 0.60 -22.51
C THR A 184 16.16 -0.53 -22.62
N LEU A 185 15.15 -0.56 -21.74
CA LEU A 185 14.07 -1.54 -21.81
C LEU A 185 13.17 -1.36 -23.04
N ASN A 186 12.94 -0.12 -23.48
CA ASN A 186 12.25 0.17 -24.74
C ASN A 186 13.05 -0.36 -25.95
N ASP A 187 14.36 -0.18 -25.96
CA ASP A 187 15.22 -0.70 -27.04
C ASP A 187 15.20 -2.23 -27.07
N LEU A 188 15.19 -2.90 -25.91
CA LEU A 188 15.01 -4.35 -25.86
C LEU A 188 13.66 -4.78 -26.42
N HIS A 189 12.57 -4.12 -26.02
CA HIS A 189 11.25 -4.43 -26.54
C HIS A 189 11.18 -4.26 -28.07
N ARG A 190 11.76 -3.18 -28.62
CA ARG A 190 11.87 -2.95 -30.08
C ARG A 190 12.68 -4.02 -30.80
N ASN A 191 13.64 -4.65 -30.12
CA ASN A 191 14.41 -5.77 -30.64
C ASN A 191 13.67 -7.12 -30.57
N GLY A 192 12.38 -7.12 -30.20
CA GLY A 192 11.51 -8.31 -30.24
C GLY A 192 11.42 -9.07 -28.91
N TYR A 193 11.99 -8.55 -27.82
CA TYR A 193 11.84 -9.16 -26.49
C TYR A 193 10.45 -8.89 -25.93
N SER A 194 9.82 -9.93 -25.36
CA SER A 194 8.61 -9.77 -24.54
C SER A 194 9.04 -9.35 -23.14
N VAL A 195 8.57 -8.20 -22.66
CA VAL A 195 9.04 -7.60 -21.41
C VAL A 195 7.87 -7.47 -20.43
N VAL A 196 8.06 -8.01 -19.22
CA VAL A 196 7.14 -7.86 -18.09
C VAL A 196 7.87 -7.08 -17.00
N LEU A 197 7.29 -5.95 -16.60
CA LEU A 197 7.77 -5.13 -15.50
C LEU A 197 6.84 -5.31 -14.31
N VAL A 198 7.39 -5.53 -13.13
CA VAL A 198 6.63 -5.50 -11.87
C VAL A 198 7.07 -4.27 -11.10
N LEU A 199 6.15 -3.34 -10.88
CA LEU A 199 6.43 -1.96 -10.45
C LEU A 199 5.67 -1.61 -9.18
N ASN A 200 6.25 -0.71 -8.38
CA ASN A 200 5.63 -0.22 -7.15
C ASN A 200 4.65 0.93 -7.38
N ARG A 201 4.84 1.69 -8.46
CA ARG A 201 4.14 2.95 -8.73
C ARG A 201 3.58 3.00 -10.15
N PHE A 202 2.49 3.73 -10.33
CA PHE A 202 1.90 3.95 -11.64
C PHE A 202 2.72 4.93 -12.49
N ASP A 203 3.34 5.93 -11.85
CA ASP A 203 4.21 6.91 -12.54
C ASP A 203 5.49 6.27 -13.12
N ASP A 204 5.91 5.11 -12.60
CA ASP A 204 7.11 4.41 -13.06
C ASP A 204 6.86 3.55 -14.32
N ILE A 205 5.62 3.47 -14.83
CA ILE A 205 5.30 2.69 -16.04
C ILE A 205 5.91 3.36 -17.29
N PRO A 206 6.89 2.74 -17.97
CA PRO A 206 7.50 3.34 -19.16
C PRO A 206 6.53 3.46 -20.33
N ASP A 207 6.71 4.47 -21.19
CA ASP A 207 5.80 4.77 -22.32
C ASP A 207 5.58 3.62 -23.32
N PHE A 208 6.58 2.75 -23.50
CA PHE A 208 6.50 1.62 -24.42
C PHE A 208 5.61 0.47 -23.91
N VAL A 209 5.18 0.51 -22.64
CA VAL A 209 4.30 -0.51 -22.07
C VAL A 209 2.88 -0.34 -22.61
N GLU A 210 2.38 -1.39 -23.25
CA GLU A 210 1.06 -1.44 -23.88
C GLU A 210 -0.01 -1.93 -22.93
N LYS A 211 0.30 -2.91 -22.08
CA LYS A 211 -0.67 -3.57 -21.20
C LYS A 211 -0.31 -3.45 -19.74
N VAL A 212 -1.33 -3.33 -18.89
CA VAL A 212 -1.17 -3.13 -17.45
C VAL A 212 -2.04 -4.12 -16.68
N GLY A 213 -1.51 -4.63 -15.57
CA GLY A 213 -2.26 -5.34 -14.54
C GLY A 213 -2.11 -4.66 -13.18
N VAL A 214 -3.18 -4.67 -12.37
CA VAL A 214 -3.19 -4.09 -11.02
C VAL A 214 -3.33 -5.19 -9.97
N LEU A 215 -2.37 -5.27 -9.06
CA LEU A 215 -2.38 -6.20 -7.94
C LEU A 215 -2.72 -5.50 -6.63
N ALA A 216 -3.69 -6.07 -5.93
CA ALA A 216 -4.08 -5.69 -4.59
C ALA A 216 -4.32 -6.96 -3.76
N GLU A 217 -3.77 -7.01 -2.54
CA GLU A 217 -3.91 -8.14 -1.59
C GLU A 217 -3.75 -9.53 -2.22
N CYS A 218 -2.66 -9.73 -2.97
CA CYS A 218 -2.36 -10.99 -3.68
C CYS A 218 -3.43 -11.41 -4.69
N THR A 219 -4.20 -10.46 -5.23
CA THR A 219 -5.19 -10.71 -6.27
C THR A 219 -4.90 -9.79 -7.46
N LEU A 220 -4.91 -10.37 -8.67
CA LEU A 220 -4.87 -9.58 -9.90
C LEU A 220 -6.29 -9.05 -10.17
N THR A 221 -6.47 -7.75 -9.93
CA THR A 221 -7.79 -7.09 -9.89
C THR A 221 -8.23 -6.53 -11.24
N HIS A 222 -7.31 -5.88 -11.96
CA HIS A 222 -7.55 -5.29 -13.29
C HIS A 222 -6.45 -5.72 -14.24
N VAL A 223 -6.80 -5.96 -15.50
CA VAL A 223 -5.88 -6.39 -16.57
C VAL A 223 -6.40 -5.85 -17.90
N GLY A 224 -5.53 -5.26 -18.70
CA GLY A 224 -5.90 -4.85 -20.05
C GLY A 224 -4.94 -3.84 -20.67
N GLU A 225 -5.41 -3.15 -21.70
CA GLU A 225 -4.70 -2.06 -22.36
C GLU A 225 -4.42 -0.92 -21.36
N ARG A 226 -3.19 -0.41 -21.36
CA ARG A 226 -2.71 0.63 -20.43
C ARG A 226 -3.67 1.80 -20.34
N ARG A 227 -4.09 2.35 -21.48
CA ARG A 227 -5.00 3.52 -21.52
C ARG A 227 -6.36 3.22 -20.93
N ALA A 228 -6.88 2.01 -21.12
CA ALA A 228 -8.17 1.62 -20.58
C ALA A 228 -8.08 1.44 -19.06
N VAL A 229 -7.10 0.67 -18.58
CA VAL A 229 -6.91 0.36 -17.16
C VAL A 229 -6.60 1.62 -16.36
N LEU A 230 -5.71 2.50 -16.84
CA LEU A 230 -5.37 3.74 -16.13
C LEU A 230 -6.50 4.78 -16.15
N ALA A 231 -7.46 4.66 -17.08
CA ALA A 231 -8.64 5.53 -17.13
C ALA A 231 -9.76 5.04 -16.19
N GLU A 232 -9.68 3.82 -15.66
CA GLU A 232 -10.65 3.32 -14.69
C GLU A 232 -10.59 4.17 -13.41
N ALA A 233 -11.75 4.60 -12.92
CA ALA A 233 -11.84 5.61 -11.86
C ALA A 233 -11.05 5.24 -10.59
N LEU A 234 -11.08 3.98 -10.17
CA LEU A 234 -10.35 3.52 -8.98
C LEU A 234 -8.84 3.50 -9.18
N VAL A 235 -8.39 3.09 -10.37
CA VAL A 235 -6.96 3.05 -10.72
C VAL A 235 -6.43 4.47 -10.85
N ALA A 236 -7.17 5.36 -11.50
CA ALA A 236 -6.83 6.78 -11.60
C ALA A 236 -6.73 7.45 -10.22
N GLN A 237 -7.64 7.14 -9.29
CA GLN A 237 -7.58 7.65 -7.91
C GLN A 237 -6.40 7.09 -7.11
N LEU A 238 -6.06 5.82 -7.28
CA LEU A 238 -4.86 5.25 -6.68
C LEU A 238 -3.60 5.93 -7.22
N ALA A 239 -3.48 6.11 -8.53
CA ALA A 239 -2.36 6.83 -9.14
C ALA A 239 -2.27 8.28 -8.63
N HIS A 240 -3.40 8.98 -8.55
CA HIS A 240 -3.47 10.34 -7.96
C HIS A 240 -2.89 10.38 -6.54
N SER A 241 -3.23 9.40 -5.69
CA SER A 241 -2.75 9.33 -4.31
C SER A 241 -1.22 9.14 -4.16
N GLU A 242 -0.53 8.70 -5.21
CA GLU A 242 0.94 8.62 -5.20
C GLU A 242 1.59 10.01 -5.30
N GLN A 243 0.90 10.97 -5.92
CA GLN A 243 1.37 12.34 -6.14
C GLN A 243 1.08 13.27 -4.95
N LEU A 244 0.26 12.83 -4.00
CA LEU A 244 -0.18 13.61 -2.83
C LEU A 244 0.76 13.53 -1.62
N ALA A 245 1.77 12.66 -1.64
CA ALA A 245 2.70 12.54 -0.52
C ALA A 245 3.47 13.87 -0.31
N GLY A 246 3.38 14.46 0.88
CA GLY A 246 3.96 15.78 1.17
C GLY A 246 3.03 16.96 0.89
N MET A 247 1.77 16.73 0.50
CA MET A 247 0.80 17.79 0.24
C MET A 247 0.04 18.16 1.51
N ALA A 248 0.11 19.43 1.91
CA ALA A 248 -0.63 19.93 3.06
C ALA A 248 -2.15 19.71 2.91
N LEU A 249 -2.79 19.30 4.00
CA LEU A 249 -4.25 19.21 4.06
C LEU A 249 -4.90 20.59 3.86
N PRO A 250 -6.13 20.65 3.31
CA PRO A 250 -6.93 21.87 3.31
C PRO A 250 -7.01 22.48 4.72
N GLU A 251 -7.05 23.81 4.80
CA GLU A 251 -7.15 24.50 6.10
C GLU A 251 -8.47 24.22 6.81
N ALA A 252 -8.47 24.39 8.13
CA ALA A 252 -9.70 24.40 8.91
C ALA A 252 -10.60 25.59 8.52
N ASP A 253 -11.92 25.38 8.60
CA ASP A 253 -12.89 26.45 8.37
C ASP A 253 -12.67 27.62 9.35
N GLN A 254 -12.41 27.30 10.61
CA GLN A 254 -12.11 28.25 11.68
C GLN A 254 -10.88 27.80 12.48
N PRO A 255 -9.65 28.10 12.02
CA PRO A 255 -8.40 27.64 12.66
C PRO A 255 -8.26 28.06 14.12
N ASP A 256 -8.71 29.28 14.44
CA ASP A 256 -8.62 29.84 15.80
C ASP A 256 -9.59 29.18 16.79
N GLN A 257 -10.59 28.45 16.30
CA GLN A 257 -11.59 27.76 17.11
C GLN A 257 -11.33 26.25 17.23
N LEU A 258 -10.22 25.76 16.68
CA LEU A 258 -9.84 24.36 16.87
C LEU A 258 -9.61 24.09 18.35
N PRO A 259 -10.06 22.93 18.87
CA PRO A 259 -9.84 22.59 20.26
C PRO A 259 -8.35 22.60 20.60
N GLN A 260 -7.94 23.51 21.48
CA GLN A 260 -6.55 23.66 21.88
C GLN A 260 -6.21 22.65 22.98
N LEU A 261 -5.18 21.85 22.74
CA LEU A 261 -4.55 20.97 23.71
C LEU A 261 -3.08 21.33 23.79
N ALA A 262 -2.47 21.16 24.96
CA ALA A 262 -1.02 21.26 25.06
C ALA A 262 -0.37 20.25 24.09
N GLU A 263 0.76 20.66 23.49
CA GLU A 263 1.42 19.87 22.45
C GLU A 263 1.82 18.48 22.93
N ASP A 264 2.15 18.35 24.21
CA ASP A 264 2.58 17.15 24.92
C ASP A 264 1.44 16.42 25.67
N ALA A 265 0.26 17.01 25.76
CA ALA A 265 -0.84 16.42 26.54
C ALA A 265 -1.36 15.11 25.92
N PRO A 266 -1.51 14.03 26.69
CA PRO A 266 -2.14 12.80 26.20
C PRO A 266 -3.56 13.05 25.65
N ARG A 267 -3.89 12.38 24.55
CA ARG A 267 -5.21 12.46 23.92
C ARG A 267 -6.23 11.55 24.60
N VAL A 268 -5.78 10.38 25.02
CA VAL A 268 -6.56 9.40 25.79
C VAL A 268 -5.69 8.90 26.94
N THR A 269 -6.25 8.78 28.13
CA THR A 269 -5.63 8.12 29.27
C THR A 269 -6.67 7.31 30.01
N LEU A 270 -6.48 5.99 30.07
CA LEU A 270 -7.26 5.06 30.86
C LEU A 270 -6.32 4.38 31.84
N ARG A 271 -6.60 4.44 33.14
CA ARG A 271 -5.80 3.76 34.17
C ARG A 271 -6.62 2.64 34.81
N ASN A 272 -6.10 1.42 34.74
CA ASN A 272 -6.72 0.20 35.27
C ASN A 272 -8.22 0.08 34.92
N GLY A 273 -8.56 0.37 33.68
CA GLY A 273 -9.93 0.42 33.21
C GLY A 273 -10.65 -0.93 33.34
N VAL A 274 -11.90 -0.87 33.81
CA VAL A 274 -12.80 -2.02 33.96
C VAL A 274 -14.15 -1.70 33.33
N VAL A 275 -14.64 -2.60 32.48
CA VAL A 275 -15.99 -2.55 31.93
C VAL A 275 -16.63 -3.92 32.00
N SER A 276 -17.80 -4.00 32.62
CA SER A 276 -18.53 -5.26 32.80
C SER A 276 -19.97 -5.18 32.30
N TYR A 277 -20.46 -6.23 31.67
CA TYR A 277 -21.87 -6.40 31.30
C TYR A 277 -22.43 -7.64 31.99
N ASN A 278 -23.53 -7.50 32.74
CA ASN A 278 -24.17 -8.61 33.46
C ASN A 278 -23.15 -9.47 34.24
N ASP A 279 -22.31 -8.80 35.05
CA ASP A 279 -21.22 -9.38 35.86
C ASP A 279 -20.07 -10.04 35.08
N LYS A 280 -20.08 -9.98 33.75
CA LYS A 280 -18.95 -10.42 32.90
C LYS A 280 -18.07 -9.23 32.54
N ALA A 281 -16.84 -9.22 33.04
CA ALA A 281 -15.84 -8.24 32.65
C ALA A 281 -15.43 -8.44 31.18
N VAL A 282 -15.60 -7.38 30.38
CA VAL A 282 -15.16 -7.30 28.98
C VAL A 282 -13.82 -6.59 28.88
N ILE A 283 -13.61 -5.56 29.69
CA ILE A 283 -12.29 -4.93 29.90
C ILE A 283 -11.97 -5.09 31.38
N ASN A 284 -10.77 -5.56 31.71
CA ASN A 284 -10.36 -5.76 33.10
C ASN A 284 -8.89 -5.38 33.30
N GLY A 285 -8.65 -4.24 33.95
CA GLY A 285 -7.29 -3.77 34.28
C GLY A 285 -6.52 -3.16 33.11
N LEU A 286 -7.20 -2.62 32.07
CA LEU A 286 -6.51 -1.99 30.95
C LEU A 286 -5.96 -0.61 31.36
N SER A 287 -4.63 -0.47 31.38
CA SER A 287 -3.97 0.84 31.41
C SER A 287 -3.46 1.18 30.02
N TRP A 288 -4.00 2.23 29.42
CA TRP A 288 -3.70 2.61 28.04
C TRP A 288 -3.66 4.14 27.89
N GLN A 289 -2.67 4.64 27.16
CA GLN A 289 -2.47 6.05 26.92
C GLN A 289 -2.16 6.26 25.44
N VAL A 290 -2.80 7.27 24.84
CA VAL A 290 -2.52 7.69 23.46
C VAL A 290 -1.88 9.07 23.53
N ASN A 291 -0.62 9.16 23.14
CA ASN A 291 0.13 10.42 23.12
C ASN A 291 -0.03 11.17 21.79
N PRO A 292 0.29 12.47 21.76
CA PRO A 292 0.42 13.23 20.52
C PRO A 292 1.38 12.55 19.54
N GLY A 293 1.01 12.50 18.26
CA GLY A 293 1.81 11.83 17.22
C GLY A 293 1.71 10.30 17.22
N GLU A 294 1.05 9.68 18.20
CA GLU A 294 0.81 8.25 18.18
C GLU A 294 -0.46 7.90 17.39
N HIS A 295 -0.27 7.02 16.40
CA HIS A 295 -1.34 6.37 15.65
C HIS A 295 -1.42 4.92 16.09
N TRP A 296 -2.59 4.51 16.58
CA TRP A 296 -2.81 3.21 17.19
C TRP A 296 -3.68 2.32 16.30
N GLN A 297 -3.24 1.08 16.13
CA GLN A 297 -4.08 -0.01 15.64
C GLN A 297 -4.66 -0.79 16.82
N ILE A 298 -5.97 -1.03 16.83
CA ILE A 298 -6.64 -1.87 17.81
C ILE A 298 -7.07 -3.18 17.13
N THR A 299 -6.51 -4.30 17.57
CA THR A 299 -6.75 -5.62 16.96
C THR A 299 -7.30 -6.64 17.94
N GLY A 300 -7.99 -7.65 17.42
CA GLY A 300 -8.51 -8.75 18.21
C GLY A 300 -9.75 -9.41 17.60
N PRO A 301 -10.13 -10.59 18.08
CA PRO A 301 -11.29 -11.32 17.55
C PRO A 301 -12.62 -10.59 17.82
N ASN A 302 -13.69 -11.06 17.18
CA ASN A 302 -15.03 -10.55 17.41
C ASN A 302 -15.48 -10.83 18.84
N GLY A 303 -16.13 -9.83 19.46
CA GLY A 303 -16.55 -9.91 20.85
C GLY A 303 -15.43 -9.68 21.89
N ALA A 304 -14.20 -9.36 21.47
CA ALA A 304 -13.09 -9.12 22.41
C ALA A 304 -13.24 -7.85 23.26
N GLY A 305 -14.13 -6.91 22.89
CA GLY A 305 -14.32 -5.65 23.61
C GLY A 305 -13.73 -4.42 22.92
N LYS A 306 -13.29 -4.53 21.65
CA LYS A 306 -12.80 -3.39 20.85
C LYS A 306 -13.83 -2.25 20.78
N SER A 307 -15.06 -2.54 20.39
CA SER A 307 -16.14 -1.55 20.34
C SER A 307 -16.50 -1.01 21.72
N THR A 308 -16.34 -1.80 22.78
CA THR A 308 -16.49 -1.34 24.18
C THR A 308 -15.42 -0.30 24.52
N LEU A 309 -14.15 -0.54 24.15
CA LEU A 309 -13.08 0.44 24.31
C LEU A 309 -13.37 1.72 23.51
N LEU A 310 -13.82 1.60 22.26
CA LEU A 310 -14.22 2.77 21.46
C LEU A 310 -15.38 3.53 22.10
N SER A 311 -16.36 2.85 22.69
CA SER A 311 -17.49 3.49 23.37
C SER A 311 -17.05 4.27 24.63
N LEU A 312 -15.98 3.83 25.31
CA LEU A 312 -15.35 4.63 26.36
C LEU A 312 -14.68 5.87 25.78
N VAL A 313 -13.88 5.72 24.72
CA VAL A 313 -13.13 6.82 24.09
C VAL A 313 -14.04 7.86 23.44
N THR A 314 -15.15 7.44 22.84
CA THR A 314 -16.18 8.34 22.28
C THR A 314 -17.06 8.98 23.35
N GLY A 315 -16.97 8.49 24.59
CA GLY A 315 -17.71 9.03 25.71
C GLY A 315 -19.17 8.58 25.81
N ASP A 316 -19.59 7.64 24.97
CA ASP A 316 -20.96 7.12 24.92
C ASP A 316 -21.21 6.02 25.97
N HIS A 317 -20.16 5.41 26.53
CA HIS A 317 -20.30 4.34 27.51
C HIS A 317 -20.47 4.88 28.95
N PRO A 318 -21.53 4.50 29.69
CA PRO A 318 -21.82 5.04 31.02
C PRO A 318 -20.78 4.67 32.07
N GLN A 319 -20.14 3.50 31.99
CA GLN A 319 -19.04 3.16 32.90
C GLN A 319 -17.77 3.99 32.65
N GLY A 320 -17.75 4.89 31.66
CA GLY A 320 -16.68 5.89 31.55
C GLY A 320 -16.55 6.76 32.80
N TYR A 321 -17.66 7.03 33.51
CA TYR A 321 -17.67 7.82 34.75
C TYR A 321 -17.12 7.07 35.97
N SER A 322 -17.15 5.73 35.95
CA SER A 322 -16.64 4.88 37.03
C SER A 322 -15.18 4.48 36.83
N ASN A 323 -14.56 4.91 35.73
CA ASN A 323 -13.18 4.61 35.38
C ASN A 323 -12.30 5.85 35.54
N ASP A 324 -11.00 5.63 35.79
CA ASP A 324 -10.00 6.69 35.69
C ASP A 324 -9.68 6.95 34.22
N LEU A 325 -10.60 7.66 33.56
CA LEU A 325 -10.59 7.98 32.15
C LEU A 325 -10.48 9.49 31.95
N THR A 326 -9.46 9.91 31.21
CA THR A 326 -9.24 11.28 30.75
C THR A 326 -9.18 11.29 29.23
N LEU A 327 -9.99 12.15 28.60
CA LEU A 327 -10.08 12.31 27.15
C LEU A 327 -9.82 13.77 26.82
N PHE A 328 -8.82 14.04 25.99
CA PHE A 328 -8.48 15.39 25.55
C PHE A 328 -8.27 16.36 26.75
N GLY A 329 -7.57 15.90 27.78
CA GLY A 329 -7.36 16.65 29.02
C GLY A 329 -8.58 16.77 29.96
N ILE A 330 -9.74 16.25 29.55
CA ILE A 330 -10.98 16.30 30.33
C ILE A 330 -11.17 14.97 31.06
N ARG A 331 -11.14 15.00 32.39
CA ARG A 331 -11.44 13.82 33.21
C ARG A 331 -12.93 13.53 33.17
N ARG A 332 -13.32 12.28 32.90
CA ARG A 332 -14.73 11.89 32.90
C ARG A 332 -15.35 12.03 34.28
N GLY A 333 -16.57 12.57 34.33
CA GLY A 333 -17.29 12.83 35.58
C GLY A 333 -16.83 14.09 36.31
N SER A 334 -16.10 14.99 35.64
CA SER A 334 -15.68 16.28 36.20
C SER A 334 -16.72 17.39 36.00
N GLY A 335 -17.82 17.10 35.30
CA GLY A 335 -18.88 18.05 34.96
C GLY A 335 -18.91 18.43 33.48
N GLU A 336 -18.18 17.68 32.64
CA GLU A 336 -18.12 17.86 31.20
C GLU A 336 -19.45 17.53 30.52
N THR A 337 -19.72 18.19 29.40
CA THR A 337 -20.77 17.76 28.48
C THR A 337 -20.24 16.71 27.51
N ILE A 338 -21.13 15.90 26.95
CA ILE A 338 -20.76 14.93 25.90
C ILE A 338 -20.21 15.66 24.66
N TRP A 339 -20.70 16.88 24.39
CA TRP A 339 -20.26 17.70 23.25
C TRP A 339 -18.82 18.17 23.41
N ASP A 340 -18.38 18.45 24.65
CA ASP A 340 -16.98 18.82 24.94
C ASP A 340 -15.99 17.75 24.49
N ILE A 341 -16.42 16.49 24.49
CA ILE A 341 -15.63 15.33 24.05
C ILE A 341 -15.79 15.09 22.55
N LYS A 342 -17.03 15.12 22.04
CA LYS A 342 -17.33 14.78 20.64
C LYS A 342 -16.74 15.76 19.62
N GLN A 343 -16.55 17.03 19.99
CA GLN A 343 -15.89 18.01 19.11
C GLN A 343 -14.45 17.61 18.73
N HIS A 344 -13.76 16.86 19.58
CA HIS A 344 -12.40 16.37 19.32
C HIS A 344 -12.35 15.11 18.45
N ILE A 345 -13.50 14.48 18.17
CA ILE A 345 -13.56 13.15 17.55
C ILE A 345 -14.18 13.21 16.16
N GLY A 346 -13.47 12.67 15.18
CA GLY A 346 -14.05 12.16 13.93
C GLY A 346 -14.26 10.66 14.07
N TYR A 347 -15.47 10.16 13.83
CA TYR A 347 -15.78 8.73 13.96
C TYR A 347 -16.40 8.19 12.66
N VAL A 348 -15.84 7.11 12.13
CA VAL A 348 -16.35 6.40 10.96
C VAL A 348 -16.41 4.91 11.28
N SER A 349 -17.58 4.31 11.15
CA SER A 349 -17.80 2.86 11.32
C SER A 349 -18.49 2.25 10.11
N SER A 350 -18.41 0.91 9.98
CA SER A 350 -19.17 0.17 8.98
C SER A 350 -20.69 0.35 9.14
N SER A 351 -21.20 0.40 10.37
CA SER A 351 -22.61 0.69 10.64
C SER A 351 -23.02 2.09 10.16
N LEU A 352 -22.21 3.12 10.47
CA LEU A 352 -22.49 4.49 10.00
C LEU A 352 -22.55 4.58 8.48
N HIS A 353 -21.70 3.82 7.79
CA HIS A 353 -21.73 3.74 6.33
C HIS A 353 -23.05 3.12 5.83
N LEU A 354 -23.50 2.00 6.40
CA LEU A 354 -24.75 1.34 6.04
C LEU A 354 -26.00 2.18 6.34
N ASP A 355 -25.92 2.99 7.40
CA ASP A 355 -27.02 3.86 7.84
C ASP A 355 -27.09 5.18 7.05
N TYR A 356 -26.09 5.48 6.20
CA TYR A 356 -26.07 6.68 5.37
C TYR A 356 -27.04 6.56 4.19
N ARG A 357 -28.34 6.60 4.48
CA ARG A 357 -29.44 6.44 3.51
C ARG A 357 -29.91 7.74 2.86
N VAL A 358 -29.27 8.87 3.19
CA VAL A 358 -29.65 10.17 2.66
C VAL A 358 -29.25 10.28 1.20
N SER A 359 -30.24 10.49 0.34
CA SER A 359 -30.04 10.75 -1.09
C SER A 359 -29.44 12.14 -1.27
N CYS A 360 -28.11 12.21 -1.24
CA CYS A 360 -27.36 13.45 -1.47
C CYS A 360 -26.14 13.17 -2.35
N ASN A 361 -25.56 14.23 -2.91
CA ASN A 361 -24.35 14.13 -3.69
C ASN A 361 -23.10 14.12 -2.81
N VAL A 362 -21.98 13.70 -3.39
CA VAL A 362 -20.69 13.56 -2.70
C VAL A 362 -20.26 14.86 -2.02
N ARG A 363 -20.42 16.01 -2.68
CA ARG A 363 -20.09 17.32 -2.10
C ARG A 363 -20.91 17.62 -0.85
N THR A 364 -22.19 17.30 -0.86
CA THR A 364 -23.08 17.50 0.29
C THR A 364 -22.64 16.64 1.48
N VAL A 365 -22.17 15.41 1.23
CA VAL A 365 -21.62 14.53 2.28
C VAL A 365 -20.42 15.19 2.96
N VAL A 366 -19.45 15.67 2.18
CA VAL A 366 -18.26 16.36 2.73
C VAL A 366 -18.66 17.62 3.50
N LEU A 367 -19.52 18.47 2.92
CA LEU A 367 -20.02 19.69 3.55
C LEU A 367 -20.75 19.42 4.87
N SER A 368 -21.50 18.32 4.97
CA SER A 368 -22.20 17.95 6.20
C SER A 368 -21.25 17.65 7.38
N GLY A 369 -19.97 17.38 7.10
CA GLY A 369 -18.95 17.15 8.10
C GLY A 369 -18.64 18.36 8.98
N PHE A 370 -18.78 19.58 8.44
CA PHE A 370 -18.59 20.81 9.21
C PHE A 370 -19.63 21.00 10.32
N PHE A 371 -20.76 20.29 10.26
CA PHE A 371 -21.86 20.38 11.21
C PHE A 371 -22.12 19.08 11.98
N ASP A 372 -21.27 18.06 11.79
CA ASP A 372 -21.46 16.70 12.32
C ASP A 372 -22.84 16.07 12.00
N SER A 373 -23.51 16.52 10.93
CA SER A 373 -24.87 16.09 10.56
C SER A 373 -24.90 15.10 9.40
N ILE A 374 -25.98 14.32 9.28
CA ILE A 374 -26.23 13.49 8.08
C ILE A 374 -27.04 14.31 7.07
N GLY A 375 -26.36 14.83 6.05
CA GLY A 375 -26.93 15.81 5.11
C GLY A 375 -26.82 17.25 5.61
N LEU A 376 -27.33 18.21 4.84
CA LEU A 376 -27.28 19.64 5.15
C LEU A 376 -28.64 20.17 5.61
N TYR A 377 -28.71 20.63 6.86
CA TYR A 377 -29.88 21.29 7.43
C TYR A 377 -29.64 22.79 7.71
N GLN A 378 -28.44 23.26 7.41
CA GLN A 378 -28.00 24.64 7.63
C GLN A 378 -27.36 25.19 6.34
N ALA A 379 -27.32 26.52 6.22
CA ALA A 379 -26.68 27.18 5.10
C ALA A 379 -25.16 27.04 5.19
N VAL A 380 -24.52 26.70 4.07
CA VAL A 380 -23.06 26.56 3.94
C VAL A 380 -22.43 27.85 3.45
N SER A 381 -21.34 28.25 4.09
CA SER A 381 -20.57 29.45 3.72
C SER A 381 -19.78 29.24 2.42
N ASP A 382 -19.39 30.32 1.75
CA ASP A 382 -18.55 30.21 0.54
C ASP A 382 -17.14 29.68 0.85
N ARG A 383 -16.63 29.94 2.06
CA ARG A 383 -15.38 29.34 2.57
C ARG A 383 -15.52 27.82 2.70
N GLN A 384 -16.59 27.32 3.31
CA GLN A 384 -16.86 25.88 3.45
C GLN A 384 -16.99 25.20 2.09
N LYS A 385 -17.64 25.84 1.10
CA LYS A 385 -17.70 25.32 -0.28
C LYS A 385 -16.32 25.23 -0.93
N ALA A 386 -15.46 26.24 -0.73
CA ALA A 386 -14.09 26.24 -1.24
C ALA A 386 -13.25 25.12 -0.60
N LEU A 387 -13.33 24.98 0.74
CA LEU A 387 -12.64 23.90 1.46
C LEU A 387 -13.15 22.52 1.03
N ALA A 388 -14.47 22.32 0.91
CA ALA A 388 -15.01 21.06 0.40
C ALA A 388 -14.50 20.73 -1.00
N ARG A 389 -14.32 21.73 -1.87
CA ARG A 389 -13.69 21.52 -3.19
C ARG A 389 -12.23 21.07 -3.06
N GLN A 390 -11.46 21.66 -2.16
CA GLN A 390 -10.07 21.25 -1.91
C GLN A 390 -10.00 19.82 -1.36
N TRP A 391 -10.87 19.45 -0.43
CA TRP A 391 -11.00 18.08 0.08
C TRP A 391 -11.36 17.10 -1.03
N LEU A 392 -12.31 17.43 -1.91
CA LEU A 392 -12.66 16.57 -3.05
C LEU A 392 -11.51 16.45 -4.06
N ALA A 393 -10.76 17.52 -4.31
CA ALA A 393 -9.58 17.48 -5.19
C ALA A 393 -8.48 16.59 -4.59
N LEU A 394 -8.28 16.66 -3.27
CA LEU A 394 -7.39 15.76 -2.55
C LEU A 394 -7.79 14.29 -2.77
N LEU A 395 -9.08 13.96 -2.74
CA LEU A 395 -9.56 12.60 -3.01
C LEU A 395 -9.59 12.20 -4.50
N GLY A 396 -9.24 13.09 -5.42
CA GLY A 396 -9.42 12.86 -6.87
C GLY A 396 -10.89 12.75 -7.28
N MET A 397 -11.76 13.54 -6.64
CA MET A 397 -13.22 13.54 -6.82
C MET A 397 -13.80 14.94 -7.10
N ASP A 398 -12.99 15.93 -7.48
CA ASP A 398 -13.42 17.30 -7.80
C ASP A 398 -14.06 17.47 -9.20
N ASN A 399 -14.17 16.38 -9.94
CA ASN A 399 -14.80 16.30 -11.26
C ASN A 399 -16.32 16.01 -11.15
N GLN A 400 -16.89 15.34 -12.16
CA GLN A 400 -18.30 14.95 -12.18
C GLN A 400 -18.73 14.13 -10.94
N LEU A 401 -17.79 13.44 -10.28
CA LEU A 401 -18.05 12.69 -9.05
C LEU A 401 -18.51 13.58 -7.89
N ALA A 402 -18.05 14.84 -7.83
CA ALA A 402 -18.43 15.77 -6.77
C ALA A 402 -19.96 15.98 -6.67
N ASP A 403 -20.64 15.94 -7.83
CA ASP A 403 -22.08 16.15 -7.97
C ASP A 403 -22.87 14.84 -8.16
N ALA A 404 -22.18 13.71 -8.31
CA ALA A 404 -22.81 12.41 -8.43
C ALA A 404 -23.51 12.01 -7.11
N PRO A 405 -24.58 11.20 -7.17
CA PRO A 405 -25.19 10.61 -5.98
C PRO A 405 -24.16 9.82 -5.17
N PHE A 406 -24.12 10.00 -3.84
CA PHE A 406 -23.16 9.30 -2.98
C PHE A 406 -23.21 7.77 -3.17
N HIS A 407 -24.41 7.20 -3.29
CA HIS A 407 -24.62 5.76 -3.45
C HIS A 407 -24.20 5.22 -4.84
N SER A 408 -23.87 6.08 -5.82
CA SER A 408 -23.36 5.62 -7.13
C SER A 408 -21.85 5.39 -7.12
N LEU A 409 -21.15 5.82 -6.06
CA LEU A 409 -19.73 5.56 -5.87
C LEU A 409 -19.47 4.09 -5.50
N SER A 410 -18.25 3.60 -5.72
CA SER A 410 -17.83 2.32 -5.15
C SER A 410 -17.85 2.37 -3.62
N TRP A 411 -17.96 1.22 -2.96
CA TRP A 411 -17.92 1.15 -1.49
C TRP A 411 -16.63 1.75 -0.88
N GLY A 412 -15.49 1.60 -1.56
CA GLY A 412 -14.24 2.22 -1.13
C GLY A 412 -14.26 3.74 -1.26
N GLN A 413 -14.78 4.25 -2.38
CA GLN A 413 -14.96 5.69 -2.59
C GLN A 413 -15.95 6.30 -1.59
N GLN A 414 -17.07 5.63 -1.31
CA GLN A 414 -18.01 6.04 -0.27
C GLN A 414 -17.32 6.12 1.10
N ARG A 415 -16.49 5.11 1.44
CA ARG A 415 -15.70 5.10 2.68
C ARG A 415 -14.74 6.29 2.76
N LEU A 416 -14.02 6.59 1.68
CA LEU A 416 -13.11 7.75 1.63
C LEU A 416 -13.84 9.06 1.87
N VAL A 417 -15.00 9.25 1.24
CA VAL A 417 -15.81 10.46 1.41
C VAL A 417 -16.28 10.60 2.85
N LEU A 418 -16.65 9.50 3.52
CA LEU A 418 -17.01 9.51 4.94
C LEU A 418 -15.81 9.80 5.86
N ILE A 419 -14.61 9.30 5.52
CA ILE A 419 -13.37 9.62 6.23
C ILE A 419 -13.05 11.11 6.08
N ALA A 420 -13.10 11.65 4.86
CA ALA A 420 -12.90 13.08 4.62
C ALA A 420 -13.95 13.91 5.36
N ARG A 421 -15.23 13.53 5.32
CA ARG A 421 -16.32 14.15 6.10
C ARG A 421 -15.98 14.19 7.60
N ALA A 422 -15.39 13.15 8.16
CA ALA A 422 -14.99 13.14 9.57
C ALA A 422 -13.76 14.03 9.85
N LEU A 423 -12.91 14.24 8.84
CA LEU A 423 -11.66 15.01 8.94
C LEU A 423 -11.80 16.50 8.63
N VAL A 424 -12.83 16.95 7.90
CA VAL A 424 -12.95 18.37 7.48
C VAL A 424 -12.97 19.37 8.65
N LYS A 425 -13.33 18.91 9.85
CA LYS A 425 -13.31 19.71 11.09
C LYS A 425 -11.98 19.65 11.87
N HIS A 426 -10.98 18.95 11.33
CA HIS A 426 -9.67 18.72 11.95
C HIS A 426 -9.76 18.17 13.39
N PRO A 427 -10.38 17.00 13.58
CA PRO A 427 -10.51 16.42 14.91
C PRO A 427 -9.13 16.12 15.51
N THR A 428 -9.02 16.15 16.84
CA THR A 428 -7.83 15.69 17.55
C THR A 428 -7.62 14.19 17.33
N LEU A 429 -8.71 13.42 17.29
CA LEU A 429 -8.68 11.97 17.14
C LEU A 429 -9.66 11.51 16.04
N LEU A 430 -9.14 10.85 15.02
CA LEU A 430 -9.94 10.12 14.04
C LEU A 430 -10.01 8.65 14.46
N ILE A 431 -11.23 8.14 14.60
CA ILE A 431 -11.51 6.74 14.90
C ILE A 431 -12.11 6.09 13.66
N LEU A 432 -11.42 5.09 13.13
CA LEU A 432 -11.87 4.27 12.02
C LEU A 432 -12.17 2.86 12.52
N ASP A 433 -13.46 2.55 12.67
CA ASP A 433 -13.96 1.27 13.16
C ASP A 433 -14.27 0.32 12.00
N GLU A 434 -13.41 -0.68 11.82
CA GLU A 434 -13.46 -1.66 10.71
C GLU A 434 -13.59 -0.98 9.33
N PRO A 435 -12.72 -0.02 8.97
CA PRO A 435 -12.88 0.80 7.77
C PRO A 435 -12.76 0.00 6.46
N LEU A 436 -12.10 -1.16 6.51
CA LEU A 436 -11.86 -2.04 5.36
C LEU A 436 -12.91 -3.15 5.20
N GLN A 437 -13.84 -3.27 6.14
CA GLN A 437 -14.87 -4.32 6.12
C GLN A 437 -15.79 -4.17 4.90
N GLY A 438 -16.04 -5.29 4.22
CA GLY A 438 -16.92 -5.37 3.05
C GLY A 438 -16.31 -4.78 1.77
N LEU A 439 -15.03 -4.39 1.78
CA LEU A 439 -14.34 -3.87 0.60
C LEU A 439 -13.57 -4.98 -0.13
N ASP A 440 -13.55 -4.91 -1.46
CA ASP A 440 -12.66 -5.72 -2.29
C ASP A 440 -11.18 -5.26 -2.18
N PRO A 441 -10.21 -6.06 -2.66
CA PRO A 441 -8.79 -5.75 -2.49
C PRO A 441 -8.36 -4.36 -2.98
N ILE A 442 -8.85 -3.92 -4.14
CA ILE A 442 -8.45 -2.61 -4.70
C ILE A 442 -9.03 -1.46 -3.88
N ASN A 443 -10.29 -1.56 -3.44
CA ASN A 443 -10.92 -0.57 -2.57
C ASN A 443 -10.27 -0.56 -1.17
N ARG A 444 -9.82 -1.71 -0.64
CA ARG A 444 -9.05 -1.77 0.62
C ARG A 444 -7.72 -1.03 0.48
N GLN A 445 -6.99 -1.28 -0.60
CA GLN A 445 -5.73 -0.58 -0.90
C GLN A 445 -5.96 0.93 -1.04
N LEU A 446 -7.01 1.33 -1.75
CA LEU A 446 -7.41 2.73 -1.92
C LEU A 446 -7.64 3.40 -0.56
N VAL A 447 -8.47 2.81 0.30
CA VAL A 447 -8.75 3.36 1.63
C VAL A 447 -7.48 3.46 2.49
N ARG A 448 -6.67 2.40 2.54
CA ARG A 448 -5.41 2.40 3.31
C ARG A 448 -4.47 3.52 2.85
N ARG A 449 -4.28 3.65 1.55
CA ARG A 449 -3.36 4.64 0.97
C ARG A 449 -3.82 6.07 1.26
N PHE A 450 -5.10 6.35 1.13
CA PHE A 450 -5.62 7.67 1.49
C PHE A 450 -5.57 7.94 2.99
N VAL A 451 -5.78 6.93 3.85
CA VAL A 451 -5.56 7.12 5.30
C VAL A 451 -4.10 7.50 5.59
N ASP A 452 -3.13 6.87 4.93
CA ASP A 452 -1.71 7.24 5.05
C ASP A 452 -1.47 8.70 4.65
N VAL A 453 -2.01 9.14 3.52
CA VAL A 453 -1.90 10.53 3.04
C VAL A 453 -2.57 11.51 4.00
N LEU A 454 -3.80 11.21 4.42
CA LEU A 454 -4.63 12.12 5.22
C LEU A 454 -4.11 12.28 6.65
N ILE A 455 -3.49 11.24 7.22
CA ILE A 455 -2.97 11.28 8.58
C ILE A 455 -1.52 11.77 8.61
N GLY A 456 -0.69 11.43 7.62
CA GLY A 456 0.72 11.81 7.57
C GLY A 456 0.96 13.33 7.56
N GLU A 457 0.02 14.09 6.98
CA GLU A 457 0.13 15.55 6.83
C GLU A 457 -0.66 16.33 7.90
N GLY A 458 -1.36 15.62 8.80
CA GLY A 458 -2.31 16.18 9.76
C GLY A 458 -1.83 16.17 11.21
N ARG A 459 -2.50 16.98 12.06
CA ARG A 459 -2.31 16.93 13.52
C ARG A 459 -3.20 15.89 14.20
N THR A 460 -4.06 15.22 13.44
CA THR A 460 -5.05 14.25 13.91
C THR A 460 -4.40 12.92 14.26
N GLN A 461 -4.60 12.44 15.48
CA GLN A 461 -4.22 11.09 15.89
C GLN A 461 -5.21 10.07 15.30
N LEU A 462 -4.75 8.86 15.01
CA LEU A 462 -5.57 7.82 14.39
C LEU A 462 -5.76 6.65 15.37
N LEU A 463 -7.02 6.23 15.58
CA LEU A 463 -7.36 4.90 16.09
C LEU A 463 -7.94 4.07 14.95
N PHE A 464 -7.19 3.06 14.51
CA PHE A 464 -7.58 2.17 13.42
C PHE A 464 -7.96 0.80 13.97
N VAL A 465 -9.23 0.41 13.87
CA VAL A 465 -9.70 -0.88 14.38
C VAL A 465 -9.80 -1.87 13.23
N SER A 466 -9.13 -3.02 13.38
CA SER A 466 -9.18 -4.09 12.39
C SER A 466 -9.13 -5.47 13.04
N HIS A 467 -9.53 -6.51 12.30
CA HIS A 467 -9.38 -7.90 12.76
C HIS A 467 -7.97 -8.42 12.59
N HIS A 468 -7.31 -8.02 11.51
CA HIS A 468 -5.98 -8.51 11.14
C HIS A 468 -4.94 -7.39 11.26
N ALA A 469 -3.75 -7.76 11.73
CA ALA A 469 -2.63 -6.85 11.88
C ALA A 469 -2.17 -6.27 10.52
N GLU A 470 -2.21 -7.08 9.47
CA GLU A 470 -1.81 -6.75 8.10
C GLU A 470 -2.68 -5.70 7.40
N ASP A 471 -3.86 -5.41 7.96
CA ASP A 471 -4.79 -4.40 7.47
C ASP A 471 -4.37 -2.97 7.81
N ALA A 472 -3.38 -2.81 8.70
CA ALA A 472 -2.90 -1.52 9.14
C ALA A 472 -2.42 -0.63 7.96
N PRO A 473 -2.81 0.65 7.93
CA PRO A 473 -2.10 1.62 7.10
C PRO A 473 -0.66 1.79 7.59
N GLN A 474 0.23 2.29 6.74
CA GLN A 474 1.65 2.44 7.08
C GLN A 474 1.87 3.47 8.20
N CYS A 475 0.98 4.44 8.38
CA CYS A 475 1.11 5.50 9.39
C CYS A 475 0.96 4.99 10.84
N ILE A 476 0.56 3.74 11.08
CA ILE A 476 0.43 3.18 12.44
C ILE A 476 1.79 3.10 13.13
N THR A 477 1.84 3.59 14.37
CA THR A 477 3.03 3.62 15.25
C THR A 477 2.94 2.63 16.40
N HIS A 478 1.72 2.33 16.86
CA HIS A 478 1.47 1.53 18.05
C HIS A 478 0.35 0.53 17.80
N ARG A 479 0.36 -0.59 18.52
CA ARG A 479 -0.69 -1.60 18.45
C ARG A 479 -1.16 -2.00 19.84
N LEU A 480 -2.48 -2.05 20.00
CA LEU A 480 -3.17 -2.63 21.15
C LEU A 480 -3.90 -3.90 20.69
N SER A 481 -3.40 -5.06 21.11
CA SER A 481 -3.94 -6.37 20.74
C SER A 481 -4.73 -6.97 21.91
N PHE A 482 -5.97 -7.39 21.64
CA PHE A 482 -6.79 -8.15 22.58
C PHE A 482 -6.50 -9.65 22.41
N VAL A 483 -5.85 -10.25 23.40
CA VAL A 483 -5.38 -11.64 23.36
C VAL A 483 -6.26 -12.50 24.25
N ALA A 484 -6.80 -13.61 23.73
CA ALA A 484 -7.65 -14.50 24.51
C ALA A 484 -6.88 -15.11 25.70
N GLN A 485 -7.54 -15.19 26.86
CA GLN A 485 -7.05 -15.82 28.09
C GLN A 485 -8.10 -16.78 28.65
N GLU A 486 -7.75 -17.59 29.66
CA GLU A 486 -8.67 -18.54 30.32
C GLU A 486 -9.96 -17.86 30.82
N GLN A 487 -9.88 -16.59 31.24
CA GLN A 487 -11.02 -15.78 31.64
C GLN A 487 -11.03 -14.43 30.92
N GLY A 488 -11.46 -14.44 29.66
CA GLY A 488 -11.67 -13.21 28.87
C GLY A 488 -10.49 -12.85 27.99
N TYR A 489 -10.07 -11.59 27.99
CA TYR A 489 -9.01 -11.07 27.14
C TYR A 489 -7.98 -10.27 27.94
N GLY A 490 -6.70 -10.56 27.68
CA GLY A 490 -5.58 -9.72 28.07
C GLY A 490 -5.22 -8.70 27.00
N PHE A 491 -4.36 -7.75 27.35
CA PHE A 491 -3.99 -6.64 26.49
C PHE A 491 -2.47 -6.63 26.25
N LEU A 492 -2.07 -6.69 24.99
CA LEU A 492 -0.68 -6.53 24.58
C LEU A 492 -0.53 -5.16 23.90
N GLN A 493 0.45 -4.38 24.31
CA GLN A 493 0.78 -3.09 23.73
C GLN A 493 2.16 -3.18 23.08
N GLU A 494 2.26 -2.79 21.82
CA GLU A 494 3.48 -2.87 21.03
C GLU A 494 3.76 -1.52 20.37
N THR A 495 5.01 -1.08 20.41
CA THR A 495 5.51 0.01 19.57
C THR A 495 6.08 -0.60 18.29
N LEU A 496 5.59 -0.17 17.13
CA LEU A 496 5.95 -0.71 15.82
C LEU A 496 7.06 0.09 15.13
N ARG A 497 7.38 1.29 15.63
CA ARG A 497 8.35 2.22 15.05
C ARG A 497 9.21 2.88 16.11
#